data_AF-A0A6C0D2B3-F1
#
_entry.id   AF-A0A6C0D2B3-F1
#
_cell.length_a   1.000
_cell.length_b   1.000
_cell.length_c   1.000
_cell.angle_alpha   90.00
_cell.angle_beta   90.00
_cell.angle_gamma   90.00
#
_symmetry.space_group_name_H-M   'P 1'
#
loop_
_entity.id
_entity.type
_entity.pdbx_description
1 polymer ?
#
loop_
_entity_poly.entity_id
_entity_poly.type
_entity_poly.pdbx_seq_one_letter_code
_entity_poly.pdbx_strand_id
1 'polypeptide(L)'
;MSSTTVLKKGSKGSKGSKGSKSSKSSKGSKKESKIGALDNPLFVPEPLSGTIESLSLGSPRAQTAMFESATLAELVENTDAQKSMSVEKDEYVEYEKQIKSRYSNTSDSEKARKLKKTITKHEKYVRNLINNQEQEYRELNKTDFFDGNHETATIPELKYCIDYLTYGLDIPIIEKKCEQNPVLRQMRESLTCSILSVTANPESNYLYGPTIRVIMKIIDFYDIVVRTLKNVPPYYHKYRYERFVEYCISMAKDGLFMFPTFAYIGATDLLKLRPYPIFPIGLCLTLNYVDEYFQTPVEFFVHDINHIRRMFETNLSDMTRREIDINNFNEKLAYYDKSKECLDEVIYILNNTLENRPTTKTNVEQITIPQITQKGERKTTKVKHLSLDDYSKIDYTNPIDMGYSQIIKVILFEITHEDAMPMHKDIICSTILRNSGIETVFPRLDAKGKIIRSIEKGGSILGFVKYKVRNGFFDSIEMPLEVVAKYFYRTDRQITIATQILLKKLCGTVVPNGSPDHDRIMINITDKSGLNLPVNLGVVEQYAMEVLSNPLYGDIPETEVDILRKKNGIMESNLFTGERPKPITEQGNLLEKLGGAGRRTRKRRQKKIM
;
A
#
# COMPACT_ATOMS: atom_id res chain seq x y z
N MET A 1 -21.16 33.39 45.29
CA MET A 1 -21.67 34.77 45.44
C MET A 1 -22.32 35.14 44.11
N SER A 2 -23.61 34.84 43.94
CA SER A 2 -24.73 35.81 43.99
C SER A 2 -24.47 37.01 43.06
N SER A 3 -25.18 37.20 41.95
CA SER A 3 -26.61 37.53 41.95
C SER A 3 -27.32 37.33 40.59
N THR A 4 -28.51 36.75 40.67
CA THR A 4 -29.82 37.27 40.23
C THR A 4 -29.97 38.08 38.92
N THR A 5 -30.61 37.42 37.95
CA THR A 5 -31.85 37.78 37.22
C THR A 5 -32.34 39.25 37.21
N VAL A 6 -32.75 39.77 36.03
CA VAL A 6 -34.14 40.14 35.68
C VAL A 6 -34.25 40.79 34.28
N LEU A 7 -35.24 40.31 33.54
CA LEU A 7 -35.80 40.78 32.26
C LEU A 7 -36.37 42.22 32.32
N LYS A 8 -36.37 42.94 31.19
CA LYS A 8 -37.63 43.51 30.62
C LYS A 8 -37.50 44.06 29.19
N LYS A 9 -38.62 43.92 28.48
CA LYS A 9 -38.96 44.28 27.10
C LYS A 9 -39.25 45.78 26.91
N GLY A 10 -39.20 46.20 25.64
CA GLY A 10 -39.97 47.30 25.03
C GLY A 10 -39.09 48.49 24.63
N SER A 11 -39.31 49.24 23.54
CA SER A 11 -40.31 49.25 22.47
C SER A 11 -39.89 50.32 21.45
N LYS A 12 -40.24 50.12 20.17
CA LYS A 12 -40.50 51.08 19.07
C LYS A 12 -39.86 52.49 19.10
N GLY A 13 -39.20 52.85 18.00
CA GLY A 13 -38.93 54.25 17.64
C GLY A 13 -38.35 54.41 16.24
N SER A 14 -39.19 54.86 15.30
CA SER A 14 -38.88 55.25 13.92
C SER A 14 -37.98 56.49 13.83
N LYS A 15 -37.13 56.58 12.79
CA LYS A 15 -37.09 57.66 11.77
C LYS A 15 -35.80 57.55 10.96
N GLY A 16 -35.93 57.69 9.65
CA GLY A 16 -34.83 57.58 8.70
C GLY A 16 -33.93 58.82 8.66
N SER A 17 -32.81 58.67 7.96
CA SER A 17 -32.18 59.76 7.23
C SER A 17 -31.36 59.22 6.07
N LYS A 18 -31.41 59.97 4.98
CA LYS A 18 -30.76 59.77 3.69
C LYS A 18 -29.26 59.90 3.83
N GLY A 19 -28.51 59.11 3.06
CA GLY A 19 -27.06 59.25 2.91
C GLY A 19 -26.60 58.70 1.57
N SER A 20 -26.55 59.58 0.58
CA SER A 20 -25.96 59.43 -0.75
C SER A 20 -24.57 58.79 -0.73
N LYS A 21 -24.28 57.91 -1.69
CA LYS A 21 -22.94 57.83 -2.30
C LYS A 21 -23.01 57.34 -3.75
N SER A 22 -22.35 58.12 -4.58
CA SER A 22 -22.02 57.94 -5.98
C SER A 22 -21.09 56.73 -6.19
N SER A 23 -21.17 56.08 -7.36
CA SER A 23 -20.09 56.13 -8.36
C SER A 23 -20.27 55.10 -9.49
N LYS A 24 -20.14 55.64 -10.70
CA LYS A 24 -19.45 55.09 -11.88
C LYS A 24 -19.83 53.70 -12.39
N SER A 25 -20.70 53.75 -13.40
CA SER A 25 -20.72 52.81 -14.51
C SER A 25 -19.38 52.80 -15.25
N SER A 26 -18.81 51.62 -15.44
CA SER A 26 -17.78 51.38 -16.45
C SER A 26 -18.25 50.25 -17.36
N LYS A 27 -18.32 50.58 -18.65
CA LYS A 27 -18.59 49.68 -19.76
C LYS A 27 -17.40 48.74 -19.92
N GLY A 28 -17.62 47.43 -19.78
CA GLY A 28 -16.64 46.39 -20.07
C GLY A 28 -17.08 45.58 -21.29
N SER A 29 -16.30 45.69 -22.35
CA SER A 29 -16.45 45.06 -23.66
C SER A 29 -16.56 43.53 -23.60
N LYS A 30 -17.54 42.96 -24.33
CA LYS A 30 -17.55 41.56 -24.76
C LYS A 30 -16.37 41.31 -25.70
N LYS A 31 -15.46 40.43 -25.30
CA LYS A 31 -14.53 39.73 -26.21
C LYS A 31 -14.80 38.24 -26.06
N GLU A 32 -15.38 37.66 -27.11
CA GLU A 32 -15.47 36.22 -27.30
C GLU A 32 -14.07 35.69 -27.62
N SER A 33 -13.52 34.82 -26.77
CA SER A 33 -12.35 34.00 -27.10
C SER A 33 -12.81 32.57 -27.31
N LYS A 34 -12.78 32.15 -28.58
CA LYS A 34 -12.82 30.74 -28.99
C LYS A 34 -11.59 30.03 -28.40
N ILE A 35 -11.80 29.06 -27.53
CA ILE A 35 -10.76 28.13 -27.08
C ILE A 35 -10.73 26.99 -28.10
N GLY A 36 -9.71 26.99 -28.95
CA GLY A 36 -9.35 25.86 -29.79
C GLY A 36 -8.66 24.79 -28.95
N ALA A 37 -8.95 23.53 -29.25
CA ALA A 37 -8.26 22.37 -28.71
C ALA A 37 -6.77 22.44 -29.06
N LEU A 38 -5.90 22.35 -28.05
CA LEU A 38 -4.47 22.17 -28.21
C LEU A 38 -4.14 20.73 -27.83
N ASP A 39 -3.71 19.97 -28.84
CA ASP A 39 -2.99 18.70 -28.69
C ASP A 39 -1.65 18.97 -28.00
N ASN A 40 -1.46 18.42 -26.80
CA ASN A 40 -0.19 18.44 -26.08
C ASN A 40 0.60 17.16 -26.39
N PRO A 41 1.76 17.23 -27.06
CA PRO A 41 2.65 16.08 -27.14
C PRO A 41 3.39 15.90 -25.81
N LEU A 42 3.35 14.68 -25.27
CA LEU A 42 4.16 14.24 -24.14
C LEU A 42 5.64 14.39 -24.48
N PHE A 43 6.35 15.20 -23.69
CA PHE A 43 7.79 15.41 -23.82
C PHE A 43 8.53 14.21 -23.24
N VAL A 44 9.26 13.49 -24.11
CA VAL A 44 10.26 12.48 -23.72
C VAL A 44 11.56 13.24 -23.46
N PRO A 45 12.21 13.14 -22.29
CA PRO A 45 13.47 13.83 -22.06
C PRO A 45 14.58 13.21 -22.92
N GLU A 46 15.23 14.04 -23.75
CA GLU A 46 16.43 13.64 -24.49
C GLU A 46 17.58 13.30 -23.52
N PRO A 47 18.41 12.29 -23.84
CA PRO A 47 19.57 11.95 -23.03
C PRO A 47 20.68 12.98 -23.21
N LEU A 48 21.08 13.62 -22.10
CA LEU A 48 22.29 14.44 -22.03
C LEU A 48 23.52 13.57 -22.34
N SER A 49 24.10 13.77 -23.52
CA SER A 49 25.41 13.23 -23.91
C SER A 49 26.52 14.06 -23.25
N GLY A 50 26.95 13.63 -22.06
CA GLY A 50 28.16 14.11 -21.41
C GLY A 50 29.17 12.97 -21.26
N THR A 51 30.29 13.07 -21.95
CA THR A 51 31.50 12.26 -21.69
C THR A 51 31.95 12.48 -20.24
N ILE A 52 31.92 11.42 -19.43
CA ILE A 52 32.50 11.42 -18.07
C ILE A 52 33.78 10.59 -18.10
N GLU A 53 34.88 11.31 -17.87
CA GLU A 53 36.20 10.76 -17.58
C GLU A 53 36.19 9.89 -16.33
N SER A 54 37.06 8.90 -16.35
CA SER A 54 37.32 7.92 -15.31
C SER A 54 37.63 8.55 -13.94
N LEU A 55 36.85 8.18 -12.92
CA LEU A 55 37.25 8.29 -11.52
C LEU A 55 37.19 6.92 -10.84
N SER A 56 38.30 6.62 -10.17
CA SER A 56 38.69 5.32 -9.62
C SER A 56 38.12 5.03 -8.24
N LEU A 57 37.82 3.74 -8.04
CA LEU A 57 37.94 2.92 -6.82
C LEU A 57 37.05 3.24 -5.60
N GLY A 58 35.95 2.48 -5.50
CA GLY A 58 35.29 2.14 -4.24
C GLY A 58 35.86 0.83 -3.65
N SER A 59 35.97 0.82 -2.32
CA SER A 59 36.57 -0.18 -1.41
C SER A 59 36.50 -1.69 -1.78
N PRO A 60 37.63 -2.44 -1.70
CA PRO A 60 37.71 -3.90 -1.87
C PRO A 60 36.90 -4.74 -0.84
N ARG A 61 36.38 -4.14 0.24
CA ARG A 61 35.72 -4.88 1.33
C ARG A 61 34.33 -5.43 0.98
N ALA A 62 33.65 -4.86 -0.02
CA ALA A 62 32.32 -5.34 -0.45
C ALA A 62 32.40 -6.57 -1.37
N GLN A 63 33.54 -6.80 -2.02
CA GLN A 63 33.72 -7.89 -2.99
C GLN A 63 34.12 -9.22 -2.34
N THR A 64 34.72 -9.19 -1.15
CA THR A 64 35.22 -10.40 -0.47
C THR A 64 34.10 -11.12 0.31
N ALA A 65 33.11 -10.38 0.84
CA ALA A 65 32.06 -10.95 1.69
C ALA A 65 30.96 -11.73 0.93
N MET A 66 30.82 -11.56 -0.39
CA MET A 66 29.82 -12.28 -1.19
C MET A 66 30.37 -13.54 -1.88
N PHE A 67 31.70 -13.66 -2.03
CA PHE A 67 32.33 -14.85 -2.64
C PHE A 67 32.60 -15.97 -1.62
N GLU A 68 32.87 -15.61 -0.36
CA GLU A 68 33.11 -16.58 0.72
C GLU A 68 31.81 -17.23 1.25
N SER A 69 30.65 -16.59 1.09
CA SER A 69 29.35 -17.15 1.51
C SER A 69 28.78 -18.19 0.54
N ALA A 70 29.12 -18.10 -0.75
CA ALA A 70 28.69 -19.05 -1.77
C ALA A 70 29.50 -20.35 -1.74
N THR A 71 30.81 -20.27 -1.42
CA THR A 71 31.70 -21.44 -1.36
C THR A 71 31.57 -22.24 -0.05
N LEU A 72 31.13 -21.62 1.06
CA LEU A 72 30.80 -22.37 2.27
C LEU A 72 29.46 -23.13 2.17
N ALA A 73 28.52 -22.66 1.34
CA ALA A 73 27.23 -23.32 1.16
C ALA A 73 27.33 -24.66 0.39
N GLU A 74 28.22 -24.74 -0.61
CA GLU A 74 28.44 -25.97 -1.38
C GLU A 74 29.26 -27.04 -0.62
N LEU A 75 30.03 -26.66 0.40
CA LEU A 75 30.84 -27.60 1.20
C LEU A 75 30.08 -28.26 2.34
N VAL A 76 28.90 -27.74 2.72
CA VAL A 76 28.09 -28.30 3.82
C VAL A 76 27.05 -29.33 3.32
N GLU A 77 26.73 -29.35 2.03
CA GLU A 77 25.71 -30.27 1.47
C GLU A 77 26.14 -31.74 1.35
N ASN A 78 27.39 -32.09 1.63
CA ASN A 78 27.89 -33.46 1.43
C ASN A 78 28.22 -34.28 2.70
N THR A 79 27.82 -33.85 3.92
CA THR A 79 28.25 -34.59 5.13
C THR A 79 27.22 -34.94 6.21
N ASP A 80 25.92 -34.67 6.06
CA ASP A 80 24.96 -34.97 7.17
C ASP A 80 23.66 -35.69 6.75
N ALA A 81 23.76 -36.59 5.78
CA ALA A 81 22.71 -37.57 5.53
C ALA A 81 22.88 -38.78 6.47
N GLN A 82 22.42 -38.64 7.73
CA GLN A 82 21.85 -39.69 8.60
C GLN A 82 22.12 -39.39 10.10
N LYS A 83 21.42 -38.39 10.64
CA LYS A 83 21.11 -38.36 12.08
C LYS A 83 19.63 -38.19 12.30
N SER A 84 19.12 -39.02 13.20
CA SER A 84 17.75 -39.15 13.67
C SER A 84 16.92 -37.87 13.60
N MET A 85 15.86 -37.87 12.78
CA MET A 85 14.84 -36.82 12.76
C MET A 85 14.00 -36.88 14.05
N SER A 86 14.56 -36.44 15.17
CA SER A 86 13.74 -35.73 16.15
C SER A 86 13.13 -34.55 15.40
N VAL A 87 11.81 -34.37 15.47
CA VAL A 87 11.13 -33.18 14.92
C VAL A 87 11.77 -31.97 15.61
N GLU A 88 12.78 -31.38 14.97
CA GLU A 88 13.47 -30.22 15.48
C GLU A 88 12.42 -29.12 15.55
N LYS A 89 12.13 -28.69 16.78
CA LYS A 89 11.08 -27.72 17.03
C LYS A 89 11.48 -26.45 16.30
N ASP A 90 10.72 -26.06 15.29
CA ASP A 90 10.93 -24.82 14.54
C ASP A 90 11.01 -23.64 15.53
N GLU A 91 12.22 -23.16 15.76
CA GLU A 91 12.51 -22.12 16.74
C GLU A 91 11.81 -20.81 16.37
N TYR A 92 11.59 -20.56 15.08
CA TYR A 92 10.87 -19.40 14.60
C TYR A 92 9.37 -19.48 14.94
N VAL A 93 8.75 -20.66 14.80
CA VAL A 93 7.35 -20.86 15.21
C VAL A 93 7.18 -20.63 16.71
N GLU A 94 8.15 -21.05 17.52
CA GLU A 94 8.17 -20.76 18.96
C GLU A 94 8.32 -19.26 19.23
N TYR A 95 9.22 -18.56 18.52
CA TYR A 95 9.37 -17.11 18.59
C TYR A 95 8.06 -16.38 18.28
N GLU A 96 7.42 -16.72 17.16
CA GLU A 96 6.15 -16.11 16.75
C GLU A 96 5.04 -16.35 17.79
N LYS A 97 5.00 -17.56 18.36
CA LYS A 97 4.06 -17.90 19.44
C LYS A 97 4.32 -17.07 20.71
N GLN A 98 5.58 -16.89 21.09
CA GLN A 98 5.95 -16.08 22.26
C GLN A 98 5.63 -14.60 22.06
N ILE A 99 5.89 -14.05 20.86
CA ILE A 99 5.46 -12.71 20.47
C ILE A 99 3.94 -12.62 20.59
N LYS A 100 3.18 -13.48 19.87
CA LYS A 100 1.71 -13.46 19.91
C LYS A 100 1.18 -13.53 21.35
N SER A 101 1.68 -14.47 22.16
CA SER A 101 1.28 -14.60 23.56
C SER A 101 1.61 -13.36 24.40
N ARG A 102 2.72 -12.66 24.12
CA ARG A 102 3.13 -11.46 24.86
C ARG A 102 2.20 -10.28 24.57
N TYR A 103 1.72 -10.16 23.33
CA TYR A 103 0.90 -9.03 22.87
C TYR A 103 -0.62 -9.34 22.84
N SER A 104 -1.05 -10.60 23.03
CA SER A 104 -2.47 -11.01 22.95
C SER A 104 -3.28 -10.92 24.26
N ASN A 105 -2.88 -10.12 25.24
CA ASN A 105 -3.71 -9.72 26.40
C ASN A 105 -4.17 -10.82 27.39
N THR A 106 -3.42 -11.91 27.61
CA THR A 106 -3.87 -12.99 28.53
C THR A 106 -3.25 -12.97 29.94
N SER A 107 -2.26 -12.11 30.21
CA SER A 107 -1.58 -12.06 31.52
C SER A 107 -2.05 -10.87 32.37
N ASP A 108 -2.29 -11.10 33.66
CA ASP A 108 -2.63 -10.07 34.65
C ASP A 108 -1.42 -9.31 35.22
N SER A 109 -0.20 -9.60 34.73
CA SER A 109 1.00 -8.90 35.21
C SER A 109 0.92 -7.39 34.96
N GLU A 110 1.50 -6.61 35.87
CA GLU A 110 1.56 -5.14 35.74
C GLU A 110 2.18 -4.72 34.40
N LYS A 111 3.27 -5.39 34.01
CA LYS A 111 3.93 -5.22 32.73
C LYS A 111 2.96 -5.39 31.55
N ALA A 112 2.12 -6.44 31.56
CA ALA A 112 1.14 -6.69 30.51
C ALA A 112 0.03 -5.62 30.47
N ARG A 113 -0.43 -5.14 31.64
CA ARG A 113 -1.39 -4.02 31.72
C ARG A 113 -0.81 -2.73 31.15
N LYS A 114 0.46 -2.43 31.43
CA LYS A 114 1.18 -1.28 30.87
C LYS A 114 1.27 -1.38 29.36
N LEU A 115 1.68 -2.54 28.82
CA LEU A 115 1.73 -2.78 27.38
C LEU A 115 0.35 -2.60 26.72
N LYS A 116 -0.71 -3.20 27.28
CA LYS A 116 -2.08 -3.05 26.77
C LYS A 116 -2.49 -1.58 26.69
N LYS A 117 -2.21 -0.81 27.74
CA LYS A 117 -2.47 0.64 27.78
C LYS A 117 -1.68 1.38 26.70
N THR A 118 -0.41 1.02 26.47
CA THR A 118 0.42 1.55 25.39
C THR A 118 -0.19 1.26 24.02
N ILE A 119 -0.59 0.02 23.75
CA ILE A 119 -1.20 -0.38 22.47
C ILE A 119 -2.49 0.41 22.22
N THR A 120 -3.42 0.41 23.18
CA THR A 120 -4.70 1.12 23.02
C THR A 120 -4.51 2.62 22.80
N LYS A 121 -3.54 3.24 23.49
CA LYS A 121 -3.24 4.67 23.30
C LYS A 121 -2.67 4.95 21.91
N HIS A 122 -1.74 4.10 21.44
CA HIS A 122 -1.17 4.22 20.10
C HIS A 122 -2.21 4.03 19.01
N GLU A 123 -3.05 3.00 19.13
CA GLU A 123 -4.16 2.76 18.18
C GLU A 123 -5.10 3.96 18.13
N LYS A 124 -5.45 4.55 19.28
CA LYS A 124 -6.25 5.77 19.34
C LYS A 124 -5.57 6.95 18.64
N TYR A 125 -4.28 7.13 18.87
CA TYR A 125 -3.48 8.17 18.21
C TYR A 125 -3.46 8.00 16.69
N VAL A 126 -3.13 6.81 16.20
CA VAL A 126 -3.11 6.50 14.75
C VAL A 126 -4.47 6.69 14.11
N ARG A 127 -5.55 6.29 14.78
CA ARG A 127 -6.93 6.54 14.29
C ARG A 127 -7.28 8.02 14.27
N ASN A 128 -6.79 8.80 15.22
CA ASN A 128 -6.95 10.25 15.21
C ASN A 128 -6.20 10.86 14.02
N LEU A 129 -4.93 10.50 13.81
CA LEU A 129 -4.13 10.93 12.66
C LEU A 129 -4.88 10.66 11.36
N ILE A 130 -5.27 9.41 11.10
CA ILE A 130 -5.95 9.01 9.85
C ILE A 130 -7.21 9.85 9.58
N ASN A 131 -8.02 10.13 10.60
CA ASN A 131 -9.30 10.81 10.44
C ASN A 131 -9.19 12.35 10.43
N ASN A 132 -8.10 12.92 10.96
CA ASN A 132 -7.95 14.37 11.17
C ASN A 132 -6.64 14.94 10.57
N GLN A 133 -6.13 14.35 9.48
CA GLN A 133 -4.82 14.72 8.91
C GLN A 133 -4.62 16.21 8.64
N GLU A 134 -5.62 16.91 8.10
CA GLU A 134 -5.50 18.34 7.83
C GLU A 134 -5.16 19.10 9.10
N GLN A 135 -5.89 18.82 10.18
CA GLN A 135 -5.67 19.45 11.47
C GLN A 135 -4.26 19.13 11.98
N GLU A 136 -3.87 17.85 11.95
CA GLU A 136 -2.55 17.40 12.40
C GLU A 136 -1.41 18.04 11.59
N TYR A 137 -1.58 18.16 10.27
CA TYR A 137 -0.61 18.82 9.39
C TYR A 137 -0.45 20.30 9.73
N ARG A 138 -1.57 21.00 9.99
CA ARG A 138 -1.55 22.41 10.42
C ARG A 138 -0.93 22.56 11.81
N GLU A 139 -1.20 21.66 12.75
CA GLU A 139 -0.60 21.70 14.10
C GLU A 139 0.92 21.47 14.04
N LEU A 140 1.40 20.51 13.25
CA LEU A 140 2.83 20.32 13.02
C LEU A 140 3.49 21.60 12.51
N ASN A 141 2.86 22.27 11.54
CA ASN A 141 3.37 23.55 11.04
C ASN A 141 3.40 24.65 12.12
N LYS A 142 2.39 24.74 13.00
CA LYS A 142 2.36 25.73 14.09
C LYS A 142 3.44 25.52 15.14
N THR A 143 3.95 24.29 15.26
CA THR A 143 5.04 23.94 16.17
C THR A 143 6.43 24.14 15.53
N ASP A 144 6.49 24.81 14.38
CA ASP A 144 7.70 25.03 13.57
C ASP A 144 8.40 23.71 13.18
N PHE A 145 7.69 22.58 13.21
CA PHE A 145 8.24 21.26 12.90
C PHE A 145 8.79 21.22 11.47
N PHE A 146 8.05 21.83 10.54
CA PHE A 146 8.44 21.96 9.15
C PHE A 146 9.44 23.11 8.89
N ASP A 147 9.82 23.92 9.87
CA ASP A 147 10.80 25.01 9.70
C ASP A 147 12.22 24.60 10.11
N GLY A 148 12.53 23.30 9.99
CA GLY A 148 13.85 22.73 10.30
C GLY A 148 14.02 22.24 11.75
N ASN A 149 13.02 22.42 12.61
CA ASN A 149 13.08 21.94 14.01
C ASN A 149 12.77 20.45 14.18
N HIS A 150 12.52 19.70 13.11
CA HIS A 150 12.20 18.27 13.16
C HIS A 150 13.24 17.39 13.90
N GLU A 151 14.51 17.79 14.02
CA GLU A 151 15.50 17.05 14.81
C GLU A 151 15.34 17.25 16.33
N THR A 152 14.75 18.37 16.74
CA THR A 152 14.62 18.82 18.13
C THR A 152 13.17 18.95 18.59
N ALA A 153 12.21 18.71 17.71
CA ALA A 153 10.79 18.68 18.04
C ALA A 153 10.44 17.39 18.79
N THR A 154 9.84 17.55 19.96
CA THR A 154 9.35 16.45 20.78
C THR A 154 8.03 15.92 20.24
N ILE A 155 7.95 14.62 19.95
CA ILE A 155 6.72 13.93 19.57
C ILE A 155 6.42 12.84 20.62
N PRO A 156 5.68 13.18 21.69
CA PRO A 156 5.47 12.29 22.84
C PRO A 156 4.88 10.93 22.48
N GLU A 157 4.10 10.85 21.41
CA GLU A 157 3.44 9.64 20.94
C GLU A 157 4.42 8.57 20.43
N LEU A 158 5.65 8.95 20.04
CA LEU A 158 6.70 7.98 19.68
C LEU A 158 7.08 7.09 20.87
N LYS A 159 6.80 7.52 22.10
CA LYS A 159 6.93 6.69 23.31
C LYS A 159 6.22 5.36 23.17
N TYR A 160 5.04 5.32 22.55
CA TYR A 160 4.29 4.09 22.45
C TYR A 160 5.00 3.06 21.57
N CYS A 161 5.68 3.51 20.53
CA CYS A 161 6.50 2.67 19.66
C CYS A 161 7.74 2.16 20.39
N ILE A 162 8.47 3.03 21.11
CA ILE A 162 9.63 2.62 21.92
C ILE A 162 9.22 1.61 23.00
N ASP A 163 8.13 1.88 23.74
CA ASP A 163 7.60 0.96 24.75
C ASP A 163 7.23 -0.39 24.11
N TYR A 164 6.52 -0.39 22.98
CA TYR A 164 6.10 -1.60 22.27
C TYR A 164 7.30 -2.44 21.83
N LEU A 165 8.30 -1.82 21.20
CA LEU A 165 9.50 -2.49 20.70
C LEU A 165 10.39 -2.98 21.84
N THR A 166 10.58 -2.20 22.89
CA THR A 166 11.41 -2.58 24.05
C THR A 166 10.83 -3.78 24.77
N TYR A 167 9.50 -3.86 24.87
CA TYR A 167 8.82 -4.95 25.57
C TYR A 167 9.02 -6.33 24.92
N GLY A 168 9.35 -6.36 23.63
CA GLY A 168 9.66 -7.60 22.91
C GLY A 168 11.11 -8.07 23.09
N LEU A 169 12.03 -7.23 23.57
CA LEU A 169 13.45 -7.58 23.72
C LEU A 169 13.68 -8.63 24.82
N ASP A 170 12.77 -8.71 25.78
CA ASP A 170 12.77 -9.64 26.92
C ASP A 170 11.99 -10.94 26.61
N ILE A 171 11.90 -11.33 25.34
CA ILE A 171 11.26 -12.59 24.96
C ILE A 171 12.23 -13.76 25.23
N PRO A 172 11.79 -14.85 25.88
CA PRO A 172 12.69 -15.93 26.31
C PRO A 172 13.58 -16.51 25.21
N ILE A 173 13.07 -16.67 23.99
CA ILE A 173 13.90 -17.19 22.90
C ILE A 173 14.97 -16.18 22.44
N ILE A 174 14.72 -14.88 22.56
CA ILE A 174 15.73 -13.85 22.30
C ILE A 174 16.83 -13.93 23.37
N GLU A 175 16.45 -14.07 24.64
CA GLU A 175 17.43 -14.26 25.74
C GLU A 175 18.32 -15.47 25.46
N LYS A 176 17.72 -16.63 25.17
CA LYS A 176 18.43 -17.85 24.81
C LYS A 176 19.42 -17.61 23.66
N LYS A 177 19.01 -16.89 22.62
CA LYS A 177 19.90 -16.57 21.47
C LYS A 177 21.03 -15.61 21.84
N CYS A 178 20.78 -14.64 22.70
CA CYS A 178 21.81 -13.75 23.25
C CYS A 178 22.82 -14.51 24.14
N GLU A 179 22.37 -15.45 24.97
CA GLU A 179 23.25 -16.30 25.78
C GLU A 179 24.15 -17.17 24.90
N GLN A 180 23.62 -17.65 23.77
CA GLN A 180 24.35 -18.47 22.79
C GLN A 180 25.29 -17.64 21.89
N ASN A 181 25.03 -16.34 21.71
CA ASN A 181 25.78 -15.47 20.81
C ASN A 181 26.18 -14.15 21.51
N PRO A 182 27.45 -14.04 21.97
CA PRO A 182 27.94 -12.85 22.66
C PRO A 182 27.81 -11.54 21.86
N VAL A 183 27.94 -11.60 20.53
CA VAL A 183 27.79 -10.42 19.66
C VAL A 183 26.34 -9.95 19.69
N LEU A 184 25.38 -10.87 19.55
CA LEU A 184 23.96 -10.54 19.62
C LEU A 184 23.58 -9.95 20.98
N ARG A 185 24.13 -10.51 22.07
CA ARG A 185 23.98 -9.95 23.42
C ARG A 185 24.51 -8.51 23.51
N GLN A 186 25.72 -8.27 23.02
CA GLN A 186 26.32 -6.93 23.03
C GLN A 186 25.51 -5.92 22.21
N MET A 187 24.94 -6.36 21.07
CA MET A 187 24.02 -5.53 20.28
C MET A 187 22.79 -5.15 21.11
N ARG A 188 22.17 -6.12 21.80
CA ARG A 188 21.03 -5.85 22.68
C ARG A 188 21.38 -4.87 23.81
N GLU A 189 22.53 -5.04 24.45
CA GLU A 189 23.01 -4.14 25.51
C GLU A 189 23.25 -2.72 24.97
N SER A 190 23.82 -2.59 23.76
CA SER A 190 24.00 -1.29 23.09
C SER A 190 22.67 -0.62 22.74
N LEU A 191 21.59 -1.38 22.49
CA LEU A 191 20.26 -0.80 22.29
C LEU A 191 19.75 -0.14 23.56
N THR A 192 20.04 -0.67 24.75
CA THR A 192 19.63 -0.05 26.02
C THR A 192 20.17 1.37 26.12
N CYS A 193 21.44 1.62 25.76
CA CYS A 193 22.00 2.97 25.72
C CYS A 193 21.28 3.88 24.71
N SER A 194 20.96 3.33 23.53
CA SER A 194 20.23 4.09 22.49
C SER A 194 18.80 4.42 22.94
N ILE A 195 18.08 3.48 23.56
CA ILE A 195 16.74 3.72 24.14
C ILE A 195 16.82 4.78 25.23
N LEU A 196 17.78 4.66 26.17
CA LEU A 196 17.96 5.64 27.24
C LEU A 196 18.22 7.04 26.69
N SER A 197 18.98 7.19 25.59
CA SER A 197 19.24 8.50 24.99
C SER A 197 17.98 9.26 24.54
N VAL A 198 16.88 8.56 24.24
CA VAL A 198 15.60 9.16 23.82
C VAL A 198 14.51 9.08 24.89
N THR A 199 14.74 8.39 26.02
CA THR A 199 13.75 8.24 27.11
C THR A 199 14.16 8.87 28.43
N ALA A 200 15.46 9.10 28.68
CA ALA A 200 15.98 9.42 30.01
C ALA A 200 15.68 10.87 30.45
N ASN A 201 15.75 11.83 29.53
CA ASN A 201 15.51 13.24 29.86
C ASN A 201 14.05 13.62 29.58
N PRO A 202 13.22 13.95 30.59
CA PRO A 202 11.83 14.37 30.37
C PRO A 202 11.66 15.60 29.48
N GLU A 203 12.64 16.51 29.46
CA GLU A 203 12.59 17.77 28.70
C GLU A 203 12.91 17.57 27.21
N SER A 204 13.59 16.47 26.87
CA SER A 204 14.05 16.16 25.52
C SER A 204 13.76 14.71 25.14
N ASN A 205 12.75 14.08 25.76
CA ASN A 205 12.39 12.72 25.41
C ASN A 205 11.65 12.71 24.08
N TYR A 206 11.84 11.66 23.31
CA TYR A 206 11.11 11.44 22.07
C TYR A 206 11.27 12.55 21.02
N LEU A 207 12.46 13.17 20.94
CA LEU A 207 12.82 14.03 19.81
C LEU A 207 12.66 13.25 18.51
N TYR A 208 11.97 13.81 17.52
CA TYR A 208 11.53 13.07 16.34
C TYR A 208 12.67 12.37 15.60
N GLY A 209 13.62 13.12 15.03
CA GLY A 209 14.75 12.54 14.28
C GLY A 209 15.54 11.49 15.09
N PRO A 210 16.05 11.81 16.29
CA PRO A 210 16.76 10.86 17.14
C PRO A 210 15.94 9.60 17.46
N THR A 211 14.64 9.73 17.70
CA THR A 211 13.77 8.59 18.07
C THR A 211 13.50 7.66 16.89
N ILE A 212 13.31 8.20 15.68
CA ILE A 212 13.22 7.38 14.47
C ILE A 212 14.48 6.52 14.28
N ARG A 213 15.67 7.12 14.48
CA ARG A 213 16.95 6.38 14.36
C ARG A 213 17.08 5.28 15.41
N VAL A 214 16.61 5.52 16.63
CA VAL A 214 16.57 4.48 17.68
C VAL A 214 15.59 3.37 17.31
N ILE A 215 14.41 3.70 16.77
CA ILE A 215 13.44 2.71 16.27
C ILE A 215 14.08 1.82 15.20
N MET A 216 14.76 2.40 14.21
CA MET A 216 15.45 1.65 13.16
C MET A 216 16.49 0.68 13.76
N LYS A 217 17.31 1.12 14.72
CA LYS A 217 18.28 0.25 15.41
C LYS A 217 17.62 -0.94 16.11
N ILE A 218 16.47 -0.72 16.76
CA ILE A 218 15.73 -1.80 17.42
C ILE A 218 15.18 -2.78 16.37
N ILE A 219 14.64 -2.27 15.26
CA ILE A 219 14.13 -3.08 14.15
C ILE A 219 15.25 -3.91 13.50
N ASP A 220 16.44 -3.34 13.31
CA ASP A 220 17.62 -4.07 12.81
C ASP A 220 18.00 -5.25 13.71
N PHE A 221 17.95 -5.05 15.03
CA PHE A 221 18.19 -6.15 15.97
C PHE A 221 17.15 -7.26 15.82
N TYR A 222 15.86 -6.92 15.69
CA TYR A 222 14.82 -7.92 15.45
C TYR A 222 15.01 -8.67 14.13
N ASP A 223 15.43 -7.99 13.06
CA ASP A 223 15.76 -8.62 11.80
C ASP A 223 16.90 -9.65 11.95
N ILE A 224 17.97 -9.30 12.68
CA ILE A 224 19.07 -10.24 12.96
C ILE A 224 18.56 -11.44 13.76
N VAL A 225 17.76 -11.21 14.80
CA VAL A 225 17.14 -12.31 15.57
C VAL A 225 16.32 -13.23 14.66
N VAL A 226 15.45 -12.69 13.81
CA VAL A 226 14.64 -13.48 12.88
C VAL A 226 15.53 -14.30 11.93
N ARG A 227 16.59 -13.70 11.39
CA ARG A 227 17.58 -14.38 10.52
C ARG A 227 18.36 -15.48 11.24
N THR A 228 18.56 -15.39 12.56
CA THR A 228 19.19 -16.47 13.36
C THR A 228 18.23 -17.63 13.69
N LEU A 229 16.92 -17.41 13.55
CA LEU A 229 15.87 -18.38 13.88
C LEU A 229 15.30 -19.06 12.64
N LYS A 230 15.38 -18.40 11.48
CA LYS A 230 14.80 -18.88 10.23
C LYS A 230 15.70 -18.50 9.06
N ASN A 231 15.86 -19.45 8.14
CA ASN A 231 16.44 -19.13 6.84
C ASN A 231 15.47 -18.22 6.08
N VAL A 232 15.87 -16.98 5.85
CA VAL A 232 15.08 -15.99 5.11
C VAL A 232 15.92 -15.48 3.95
N PRO A 233 15.31 -15.07 2.83
CA PRO A 233 16.07 -14.63 1.68
C PRO A 233 17.02 -13.46 1.99
N PRO A 234 18.06 -13.25 1.15
CA PRO A 234 18.92 -12.08 1.24
C PRO A 234 18.11 -10.78 1.22
N TYR A 235 18.71 -9.69 1.73
CA TYR A 235 18.06 -8.38 1.69
C TYR A 235 17.72 -7.97 0.26
N TYR A 236 16.48 -7.58 0.03
CA TYR A 236 16.01 -7.07 -1.26
C TYR A 236 15.76 -5.56 -1.19
N HIS A 237 15.05 -5.10 -0.16
CA HIS A 237 14.74 -3.69 0.04
C HIS A 237 15.80 -2.95 0.85
N LYS A 238 16.38 -3.57 1.89
CA LYS A 238 17.26 -2.86 2.86
C LYS A 238 18.37 -2.06 2.17
N TYR A 239 19.22 -2.73 1.39
CA TYR A 239 20.35 -2.06 0.73
C TYR A 239 19.93 -1.03 -0.33
N ARG A 240 18.70 -1.11 -0.85
CA ARG A 240 18.20 -0.17 -1.84
C ARG A 240 17.60 1.08 -1.18
N TYR A 241 16.94 0.91 -0.03
CA TYR A 241 16.03 1.92 0.53
C TYR A 241 16.39 2.42 1.92
N GLU A 242 17.27 1.76 2.68
CA GLU A 242 17.67 2.19 4.03
C GLU A 242 18.22 3.62 4.07
N ARG A 243 19.00 4.01 3.04
CA ARG A 243 19.52 5.38 2.90
C ARG A 243 18.42 6.46 2.85
N PHE A 244 17.20 6.08 2.50
CA PHE A 244 16.08 7.02 2.42
C PHE A 244 15.48 7.34 3.78
N VAL A 245 15.85 6.65 4.86
CA VAL A 245 15.41 7.02 6.22
C VAL A 245 15.88 8.44 6.55
N GLU A 246 17.18 8.71 6.41
CA GLU A 246 17.74 10.04 6.67
C GLU A 246 17.22 11.09 5.67
N TYR A 247 17.03 10.70 4.41
CA TYR A 247 16.39 11.56 3.42
C TYR A 247 14.99 11.98 3.88
N CYS A 248 14.12 11.04 4.26
CA CYS A 248 12.76 11.33 4.70
C CYS A 248 12.72 12.14 6.01
N ILE A 249 13.65 11.90 6.95
CA ILE A 249 13.81 12.77 8.13
C ILE A 249 14.14 14.20 7.69
N SER A 250 15.12 14.37 6.79
CA SER A 250 15.55 15.70 6.34
C SER A 250 14.49 16.45 5.53
N MET A 251 13.61 15.73 4.82
CA MET A 251 12.46 16.27 4.09
C MET A 251 11.32 16.71 5.01
N ALA A 252 11.44 16.50 6.33
CA ALA A 252 10.48 17.06 7.26
C ALA A 252 10.40 18.58 7.15
N LYS A 253 11.52 19.27 6.93
CA LYS A 253 11.51 20.72 6.66
C LYS A 253 10.69 21.13 5.42
N ASP A 254 10.45 20.18 4.52
CA ASP A 254 9.71 20.43 3.28
C ASP A 254 8.22 20.07 3.41
N GLY A 255 7.80 19.61 4.60
CA GLY A 255 6.42 19.25 4.92
C GLY A 255 6.20 17.75 5.08
N LEU A 256 7.23 16.89 5.09
CA LEU A 256 7.03 15.45 5.27
C LEU A 256 6.92 15.07 6.76
N PHE A 257 5.92 14.27 7.14
CA PHE A 257 5.88 13.65 8.46
C PHE A 257 5.67 12.15 8.33
N MET A 258 6.59 11.36 8.91
CA MET A 258 6.48 9.91 8.92
C MET A 258 6.29 9.40 10.35
N PHE A 259 5.23 8.64 10.58
CA PHE A 259 4.89 8.15 11.92
C PHE A 259 5.02 6.62 12.00
N PRO A 260 5.91 6.11 12.86
CA PRO A 260 6.02 4.67 13.11
C PRO A 260 4.73 4.12 13.74
N THR A 261 4.34 2.90 13.35
CA THR A 261 3.12 2.30 13.87
C THR A 261 3.09 0.78 13.81
N PHE A 262 2.62 0.17 14.90
CA PHE A 262 2.24 -1.25 14.96
C PHE A 262 0.72 -1.44 14.93
N ALA A 263 -0.06 -0.35 14.82
CA ALA A 263 -1.50 -0.43 14.67
C ALA A 263 -1.87 -0.98 13.27
N TYR A 264 -2.94 -1.77 13.20
CA TYR A 264 -3.43 -2.29 11.92
C TYR A 264 -3.97 -1.15 11.05
N ILE A 265 -3.39 -0.99 9.86
CA ILE A 265 -3.79 -0.01 8.83
C ILE A 265 -4.26 -0.79 7.60
N GLY A 266 -5.52 -0.61 7.20
CA GLY A 266 -6.06 -1.23 6.00
C GLY A 266 -5.92 -0.35 4.76
N ALA A 267 -6.24 -0.89 3.57
CA ALA A 267 -6.20 -0.14 2.31
C ALA A 267 -7.02 1.16 2.34
N THR A 268 -8.21 1.16 2.97
CA THR A 268 -9.02 2.38 3.13
C THR A 268 -8.34 3.41 4.03
N ASP A 269 -7.61 2.99 5.06
CA ASP A 269 -6.85 3.90 5.91
C ASP A 269 -5.67 4.51 5.12
N LEU A 270 -4.98 3.71 4.31
CA LEU A 270 -3.90 4.19 3.43
C LEU A 270 -4.42 5.18 2.38
N LEU A 271 -5.59 4.93 1.78
CA LEU A 271 -6.24 5.90 0.88
C LEU A 271 -6.55 7.21 1.62
N LYS A 272 -7.07 7.11 2.86
CA LYS A 272 -7.35 8.29 3.67
C LYS A 272 -6.09 9.10 3.94
N LEU A 273 -4.93 8.46 4.12
CA LEU A 273 -3.62 9.07 4.39
C LEU A 273 -2.96 9.77 3.19
N ARG A 274 -3.54 9.70 1.99
CA ARG A 274 -2.91 10.27 0.80
C ARG A 274 -2.99 11.79 0.60
N PRO A 275 -4.02 12.52 1.09
CA PRO A 275 -4.13 13.95 0.82
C PRO A 275 -2.99 14.78 1.40
N TYR A 276 -2.55 14.47 2.62
CA TYR A 276 -1.48 15.20 3.30
C TYR A 276 -0.25 14.29 3.43
N PRO A 277 0.97 14.84 3.42
CA PRO A 277 2.22 14.07 3.51
C PRO A 277 2.50 13.56 4.95
N ILE A 278 1.50 12.93 5.57
CA ILE A 278 1.56 12.29 6.89
C ILE A 278 1.43 10.79 6.66
N PHE A 279 2.56 10.07 6.67
CA PHE A 279 2.60 8.69 6.20
C PHE A 279 3.06 7.70 7.28
N PRO A 280 2.47 6.50 7.34
CA PRO A 280 2.81 5.49 8.32
C PRO A 280 4.09 4.74 7.93
N ILE A 281 4.86 4.32 8.93
CA ILE A 281 5.92 3.32 8.76
C ILE A 281 5.61 2.13 9.65
N GLY A 282 5.45 0.95 9.05
CA GLY A 282 5.10 -0.28 9.74
C GLY A 282 6.19 -0.77 10.70
N LEU A 283 5.79 -1.06 11.93
CA LEU A 283 6.61 -1.72 12.94
C LEU A 283 6.15 -3.16 13.11
N CYS A 284 6.97 -4.10 12.66
CA CYS A 284 6.74 -5.52 12.88
C CYS A 284 7.90 -6.17 13.61
N LEU A 285 7.59 -7.19 14.40
CA LEU A 285 8.57 -7.98 15.14
C LEU A 285 8.79 -9.36 14.49
N THR A 286 7.91 -9.75 13.58
CA THR A 286 7.90 -11.06 12.93
C THR A 286 8.06 -10.90 11.43
N LEU A 287 8.03 -12.02 10.70
CA LEU A 287 7.98 -12.00 9.25
C LEU A 287 6.56 -11.62 8.84
N ASN A 288 6.47 -10.69 7.89
CA ASN A 288 5.23 -10.38 7.21
C ASN A 288 5.33 -10.81 5.75
N TYR A 289 4.24 -11.32 5.20
CA TYR A 289 4.15 -11.56 3.78
C TYR A 289 3.46 -10.36 3.13
N VAL A 290 4.23 -9.57 2.38
CA VAL A 290 3.80 -8.31 1.77
C VAL A 290 4.43 -8.25 0.38
N ASP A 291 3.64 -7.84 -0.61
CA ASP A 291 4.08 -7.72 -2.00
C ASP A 291 4.73 -8.99 -2.56
N GLU A 292 4.10 -10.12 -2.25
CA GLU A 292 4.54 -11.45 -2.69
C GLU A 292 5.90 -11.88 -2.13
N TYR A 293 6.37 -11.20 -1.08
CA TYR A 293 7.67 -11.41 -0.49
C TYR A 293 7.59 -11.52 1.03
N PHE A 294 8.34 -12.47 1.61
CA PHE A 294 8.51 -12.52 3.07
C PHE A 294 9.48 -11.43 3.50
N GLN A 295 8.93 -10.38 4.08
CA GLN A 295 9.67 -9.25 4.61
C GLN A 295 9.98 -9.48 6.10
N THR A 296 11.25 -9.40 6.45
CA THR A 296 11.72 -9.29 7.83
C THR A 296 11.38 -7.93 8.43
N PRO A 297 11.52 -7.74 9.76
CA PRO A 297 11.28 -6.45 10.41
C PRO A 297 11.87 -5.24 9.68
N VAL A 298 13.14 -5.30 9.28
CA VAL A 298 13.81 -4.19 8.58
C VAL A 298 13.36 -4.07 7.12
N GLU A 299 13.11 -5.19 6.43
CA GLU A 299 12.63 -5.19 5.05
C GLU A 299 11.26 -4.50 4.94
N PHE A 300 10.35 -4.79 5.89
CA PHE A 300 9.05 -4.14 5.96
C PHE A 300 9.14 -2.66 6.30
N PHE A 301 10.02 -2.30 7.24
CA PHE A 301 10.23 -0.90 7.61
C PHE A 301 10.75 -0.06 6.43
N VAL A 302 11.80 -0.52 5.75
CA VAL A 302 12.41 0.23 4.64
C VAL A 302 11.60 0.16 3.33
N HIS A 303 10.74 -0.85 3.19
CA HIS A 303 9.73 -0.92 2.14
C HIS A 303 8.77 0.29 2.25
N ASP A 304 8.21 0.52 3.43
CA ASP A 304 7.31 1.65 3.67
C ASP A 304 8.01 2.99 3.47
N ILE A 305 9.27 3.13 3.90
CA ILE A 305 10.10 4.32 3.63
C ILE A 305 10.18 4.62 2.13
N ASN A 306 10.32 3.61 1.28
CA ASN A 306 10.34 3.83 -0.17
C ASN A 306 8.98 4.29 -0.71
N HIS A 307 7.85 3.77 -0.19
CA HIS A 307 6.54 4.31 -0.55
C HIS A 307 6.44 5.78 -0.14
N ILE A 308 6.78 6.12 1.10
CA ILE A 308 6.76 7.49 1.63
C ILE A 308 7.53 8.44 0.72
N ARG A 309 8.78 8.08 0.41
CA ARG A 309 9.64 8.86 -0.50
C ARG A 309 8.96 9.09 -1.85
N ARG A 310 8.52 8.01 -2.51
CA ARG A 310 7.90 8.10 -3.85
C ARG A 310 6.67 8.98 -3.82
N MET A 311 5.79 8.81 -2.82
CA MET A 311 4.56 9.59 -2.69
C MET A 311 4.84 11.08 -2.45
N PHE A 312 5.88 11.40 -1.71
CA PHE A 312 6.29 12.79 -1.48
C PHE A 312 6.92 13.41 -2.73
N GLU A 313 7.86 12.71 -3.37
CA GLU A 313 8.54 13.19 -4.59
C GLU A 313 7.56 13.40 -5.77
N THR A 314 6.58 12.51 -5.95
CA THR A 314 5.56 12.68 -7.00
C THR A 314 4.63 13.85 -6.73
N ASN A 315 4.27 14.10 -5.47
CA ASN A 315 3.52 15.32 -5.08
C ASN A 315 4.33 16.58 -5.42
N LEU A 316 5.62 16.64 -5.04
CA LEU A 316 6.48 17.79 -5.35
C LEU A 316 6.68 17.99 -6.86
N SER A 317 6.85 16.90 -7.62
CA SER A 317 6.96 16.95 -9.07
C SER A 317 5.69 17.50 -9.72
N ASP A 318 4.52 17.05 -9.24
CA ASP A 318 3.24 17.53 -9.74
C ASP A 318 2.96 19.00 -9.36
N MET A 319 3.30 19.41 -8.14
CA MET A 319 3.25 20.83 -7.74
C MET A 319 4.10 21.70 -8.66
N THR A 320 5.34 21.26 -8.93
CA THR A 320 6.26 21.97 -9.84
C THR A 320 5.67 22.09 -11.25
N ARG A 321 5.08 21.00 -11.77
CA ARG A 321 4.39 20.99 -13.08
C ARG A 321 3.19 21.93 -13.12
N ARG A 322 2.52 22.14 -11.98
CA ARG A 322 1.38 23.06 -11.83
C ARG A 322 1.81 24.49 -11.46
N GLU A 323 3.11 24.79 -11.46
CA GLU A 323 3.67 26.09 -11.10
C GLU A 323 3.31 26.54 -9.67
N ILE A 324 3.18 25.57 -8.75
CA ILE A 324 2.92 25.80 -7.33
C ILE A 324 4.26 26.01 -6.61
N ASP A 325 4.42 27.09 -5.85
CA ASP A 325 5.64 27.31 -5.08
C ASP A 325 5.73 26.35 -3.89
N ILE A 326 6.61 25.36 -4.01
CA ILE A 326 6.84 24.33 -2.97
C ILE A 326 7.44 24.91 -1.67
N ASN A 327 7.94 26.15 -1.69
CA ASN A 327 8.42 26.83 -0.49
C ASN A 327 7.31 27.64 0.20
N ASN A 328 6.19 27.88 -0.47
CA ASN A 328 5.05 28.58 0.09
C ASN A 328 4.09 27.58 0.77
N PHE A 329 4.05 27.61 2.11
CA PHE A 329 3.20 26.72 2.90
C PHE A 329 1.71 26.80 2.50
N ASN A 330 1.19 27.99 2.24
CA ASN A 330 -0.23 28.18 1.92
C ASN A 330 -0.58 27.58 0.54
N GLU A 331 0.33 27.67 -0.43
CA GLU A 331 0.12 27.06 -1.74
C GLU A 331 0.21 25.53 -1.69
N LYS A 332 1.19 24.98 -0.95
CA LYS A 332 1.26 23.53 -0.67
C LYS A 332 -0.01 23.03 0.02
N LEU A 333 -0.49 23.77 1.00
CA LEU A 333 -1.70 23.42 1.72
C LEU A 333 -2.94 23.43 0.81
N ALA A 334 -3.08 24.44 -0.04
CA ALA A 334 -4.17 24.49 -1.03
C ALA A 334 -4.09 23.33 -2.04
N TYR A 335 -2.90 22.86 -2.39
CA TYR A 335 -2.71 21.64 -3.17
C TYR A 335 -3.23 20.39 -2.43
N TYR A 336 -2.84 20.21 -1.17
CA TYR A 336 -3.30 19.08 -0.35
C TYR A 336 -4.82 19.12 -0.07
N ASP A 337 -5.40 20.31 0.12
CA ASP A 337 -6.84 20.49 0.30
C ASP A 337 -7.62 20.00 -0.94
N LYS A 338 -7.12 20.27 -2.15
CA LYS A 338 -7.70 19.69 -3.39
C LYS A 338 -7.57 18.17 -3.46
N SER A 339 -6.48 17.62 -2.93
CA SER A 339 -6.35 16.15 -2.79
C SER A 339 -7.37 15.59 -1.79
N LYS A 340 -7.67 16.33 -0.71
CA LYS A 340 -8.68 15.96 0.29
C LYS A 340 -10.10 16.00 -0.27
N GLU A 341 -10.43 17.00 -1.08
CA GLU A 341 -11.70 17.06 -1.82
C GLU A 341 -11.89 15.82 -2.71
N CYS A 342 -10.82 15.42 -3.43
CA CYS A 342 -10.85 14.20 -4.24
C CYS A 342 -11.06 12.94 -3.39
N LEU A 343 -10.39 12.83 -2.23
CA LEU A 343 -10.61 11.74 -1.29
C LEU A 343 -12.05 11.68 -0.79
N ASP A 344 -12.67 12.82 -0.47
CA ASP A 344 -14.06 12.83 0.04
C ASP A 344 -15.05 12.29 -0.98
N GLU A 345 -14.85 12.59 -2.27
CA GLU A 345 -15.63 12.00 -3.36
C GLU A 345 -15.35 10.50 -3.53
N VAL A 346 -14.08 10.09 -3.43
CA VAL A 346 -13.71 8.67 -3.42
C VAL A 346 -14.43 7.93 -2.30
N ILE A 347 -14.38 8.45 -1.07
CA ILE A 347 -15.03 7.84 0.09
C ILE A 347 -16.55 7.83 -0.07
N TYR A 348 -17.14 8.87 -0.68
CA TYR A 348 -18.55 8.86 -1.05
C TYR A 348 -18.86 7.72 -2.03
N ILE A 349 -18.10 7.57 -3.11
CA ILE A 349 -18.29 6.51 -4.12
C ILE A 349 -18.18 5.13 -3.47
N LEU A 350 -17.13 4.91 -2.67
CA LEU A 350 -16.87 3.62 -2.02
C LEU A 350 -17.97 3.23 -1.02
N ASN A 351 -18.57 4.21 -0.35
CA ASN A 351 -19.65 3.98 0.61
C ASN A 351 -21.06 4.00 0.00
N ASN A 352 -21.23 4.55 -1.22
CA ASN A 352 -22.51 4.62 -1.92
C ASN A 352 -22.84 3.27 -2.58
N THR A 353 -23.05 2.24 -1.76
CA THR A 353 -23.36 0.88 -2.22
C THR A 353 -24.83 0.50 -2.01
N LEU A 354 -25.31 -0.51 -2.74
CA LEU A 354 -26.68 -1.03 -2.64
C LEU A 354 -27.02 -1.61 -1.25
N GLU A 355 -26.00 -2.02 -0.49
CA GLU A 355 -26.11 -2.49 0.89
C GLU A 355 -26.28 -1.32 1.87
N ASN A 356 -25.54 -0.22 1.67
CA ASN A 356 -25.57 0.93 2.56
C ASN A 356 -26.72 1.90 2.25
N ARG A 357 -27.19 1.92 0.99
CA ARG A 357 -28.28 2.78 0.53
C ARG A 357 -29.23 1.98 -0.36
N PRO A 358 -30.23 1.31 0.25
CA PRO A 358 -31.27 0.63 -0.50
C PRO A 358 -31.97 1.61 -1.43
N THR A 359 -32.17 1.22 -2.69
CA THR A 359 -32.88 2.01 -3.69
C THR A 359 -34.12 1.26 -4.16
N THR A 360 -35.18 1.99 -4.51
CA THR A 360 -36.42 1.44 -5.08
C THR A 360 -36.38 1.36 -6.60
N LYS A 361 -35.22 1.61 -7.23
CA LYS A 361 -35.06 1.56 -8.67
C LYS A 361 -35.36 0.17 -9.21
N THR A 362 -36.05 0.13 -10.34
CA THR A 362 -36.53 -1.09 -11.00
C THR A 362 -35.43 -1.95 -11.60
N ASN A 363 -34.21 -1.44 -11.72
CA ASN A 363 -33.07 -2.13 -12.32
C ASN A 363 -32.10 -2.73 -11.29
N VAL A 364 -32.52 -2.85 -10.02
CA VAL A 364 -31.77 -3.59 -9.01
C VAL A 364 -32.38 -4.98 -8.87
N GLU A 365 -31.56 -5.98 -9.19
CA GLU A 365 -31.94 -7.39 -9.08
C GLU A 365 -31.11 -8.11 -8.01
N GLN A 366 -31.59 -9.29 -7.59
CA GLN A 366 -30.86 -10.15 -6.68
C GLN A 366 -30.29 -11.33 -7.44
N ILE A 367 -28.98 -11.32 -7.67
CA ILE A 367 -28.27 -12.41 -8.36
C ILE A 367 -27.65 -13.36 -7.33
N THR A 368 -27.51 -14.62 -7.75
CA THR A 368 -26.79 -15.63 -6.97
C THR A 368 -25.41 -15.80 -7.58
N ILE A 369 -24.36 -15.49 -6.80
CA ILE A 369 -22.97 -15.60 -7.25
C ILE A 369 -22.25 -16.71 -6.47
N PRO A 370 -21.25 -17.36 -7.07
CA PRO A 370 -20.40 -18.28 -6.32
C PRO A 370 -19.53 -17.53 -5.31
N GLN A 371 -19.20 -18.22 -4.23
CA GLN A 371 -18.36 -17.77 -3.13
C GLN A 371 -17.42 -18.91 -2.72
N ILE A 372 -16.16 -18.58 -2.46
CA ILE A 372 -15.20 -19.53 -1.90
C ILE A 372 -14.97 -19.16 -0.44
N THR A 373 -15.20 -20.11 0.47
CA THR A 373 -14.90 -19.88 1.89
C THR A 373 -13.40 -20.02 2.17
N GLN A 374 -12.94 -19.50 3.31
CA GLN A 374 -11.56 -19.72 3.78
C GLN A 374 -11.18 -21.20 3.98
N LYS A 375 -12.15 -22.12 3.94
CA LYS A 375 -11.90 -23.57 3.98
C LYS A 375 -11.81 -24.20 2.59
N GLY A 376 -11.89 -23.40 1.52
CA GLY A 376 -11.99 -23.87 0.13
C GLY A 376 -13.37 -24.42 -0.25
N GLU A 377 -14.37 -24.36 0.64
CA GLU A 377 -15.73 -24.81 0.32
C GLU A 377 -16.38 -23.84 -0.68
N ARG A 378 -16.98 -24.38 -1.75
CA ARG A 378 -17.81 -23.62 -2.67
C ARG A 378 -19.20 -23.44 -2.08
N LYS A 379 -19.64 -22.19 -2.03
CA LYS A 379 -21.00 -21.80 -1.66
C LYS A 379 -21.53 -20.84 -2.70
N THR A 380 -22.82 -20.57 -2.61
CA THR A 380 -23.44 -19.49 -3.35
C THR A 380 -23.90 -18.43 -2.36
N THR A 381 -23.76 -17.16 -2.74
CA THR A 381 -24.27 -16.04 -1.95
C THR A 381 -25.15 -15.17 -2.83
N LYS A 382 -26.21 -14.62 -2.26
CA LYS A 382 -27.10 -13.70 -2.98
C LYS A 382 -26.60 -12.27 -2.77
N VAL A 383 -26.45 -11.53 -3.85
CA VAL A 383 -26.04 -10.12 -3.81
C VAL A 383 -27.03 -9.27 -4.59
N LYS A 384 -27.13 -7.99 -4.21
CA LYS A 384 -27.85 -7.01 -5.00
C LYS A 384 -26.95 -6.57 -6.14
N HIS A 385 -27.50 -6.51 -7.35
CA HIS A 385 -26.80 -6.15 -8.56
C HIS A 385 -27.56 -5.05 -9.28
N LEU A 386 -26.87 -3.95 -9.60
CA LEU A 386 -27.39 -2.92 -10.47
C LEU A 386 -27.21 -3.36 -11.92
N SER A 387 -28.27 -3.76 -12.60
CA SER A 387 -28.22 -4.18 -13.99
C SER A 387 -28.37 -2.96 -14.92
N LEU A 388 -27.38 -2.76 -15.80
CA LEU A 388 -27.34 -1.69 -16.79
C LEU A 388 -26.73 -2.22 -18.09
N ASP A 389 -27.30 -1.84 -19.24
CA ASP A 389 -26.72 -2.16 -20.54
C ASP A 389 -25.38 -1.44 -20.78
N ASP A 390 -25.21 -0.28 -20.15
CA ASP A 390 -24.03 0.57 -20.26
C ASP A 390 -23.79 1.33 -18.95
N TYR A 391 -22.79 0.90 -18.18
CA TYR A 391 -22.44 1.49 -16.89
C TYR A 391 -21.81 2.88 -17.00
N SER A 392 -21.39 3.32 -18.18
CA SER A 392 -20.92 4.70 -18.39
C SER A 392 -22.02 5.75 -18.19
N LYS A 393 -23.29 5.32 -18.26
CA LYS A 393 -24.47 6.15 -18.04
C LYS A 393 -24.92 6.19 -16.58
N ILE A 394 -24.18 5.56 -15.67
CA ILE A 394 -24.52 5.58 -14.25
C ILE A 394 -24.53 7.03 -13.73
N ASP A 395 -25.61 7.41 -13.04
CA ASP A 395 -25.69 8.71 -12.39
C ASP A 395 -24.77 8.75 -11.16
N TYR A 396 -24.25 9.93 -10.83
CA TYR A 396 -23.39 10.18 -9.68
C TYR A 396 -24.02 9.68 -8.38
N THR A 397 -25.33 9.89 -8.21
CA THR A 397 -26.07 9.53 -6.99
C THR A 397 -26.41 8.05 -6.87
N ASN A 398 -26.40 7.29 -7.98
CA ASN A 398 -26.81 5.89 -7.98
C ASN A 398 -25.88 5.04 -7.10
N PRO A 399 -26.43 4.22 -6.18
CA PRO A 399 -25.63 3.25 -5.46
C PRO A 399 -25.08 2.18 -6.41
N ILE A 400 -23.92 1.62 -6.07
CA ILE A 400 -23.25 0.55 -6.84
C ILE A 400 -23.18 -0.75 -6.06
N ASP A 401 -22.89 -1.85 -6.74
CA ASP A 401 -22.62 -3.12 -6.05
C ASP A 401 -21.41 -2.98 -5.11
N MET A 402 -21.47 -3.64 -3.95
CA MET A 402 -20.31 -3.74 -3.05
C MET A 402 -19.07 -4.29 -3.75
N GLY A 403 -19.24 -5.24 -4.68
CA GLY A 403 -18.12 -5.81 -5.44
C GLY A 403 -17.41 -4.79 -6.33
N TYR A 404 -18.16 -3.91 -6.99
CA TYR A 404 -17.56 -2.81 -7.75
C TYR A 404 -16.84 -1.81 -6.84
N SER A 405 -17.41 -1.48 -5.67
CA SER A 405 -16.72 -0.66 -4.67
C SER A 405 -15.39 -1.28 -4.22
N GLN A 406 -15.35 -2.60 -4.00
CA GLN A 406 -14.13 -3.33 -3.67
C GLN A 406 -13.08 -3.24 -4.77
N ILE A 407 -13.44 -3.43 -6.05
CA ILE A 407 -12.51 -3.30 -7.18
C ILE A 407 -12.02 -1.86 -7.35
N ILE A 408 -12.92 -0.88 -7.26
CA ILE A 408 -12.57 0.56 -7.32
C ILE A 408 -11.55 0.92 -6.25
N LYS A 409 -11.72 0.42 -5.02
CA LYS A 409 -10.77 0.62 -3.93
C LYS A 409 -9.39 0.06 -4.29
N VAL A 410 -9.30 -1.11 -4.92
CA VAL A 410 -8.02 -1.68 -5.36
C VAL A 410 -7.41 -0.83 -6.48
N ILE A 411 -8.19 -0.39 -7.48
CA ILE A 411 -7.71 0.53 -8.53
C ILE A 411 -7.09 1.79 -7.93
N LEU A 412 -7.79 2.43 -6.99
CA LEU A 412 -7.31 3.64 -6.33
C LEU A 412 -6.09 3.39 -5.44
N PHE A 413 -6.04 2.23 -4.79
CA PHE A 413 -4.89 1.81 -4.01
C PHE A 413 -3.65 1.63 -4.90
N GLU A 414 -3.79 0.95 -6.04
CA GLU A 414 -2.70 0.81 -7.00
C GLU A 414 -2.19 2.15 -7.51
N ILE A 415 -3.10 3.05 -7.91
CA ILE A 415 -2.71 4.36 -8.44
C ILE A 415 -1.99 5.19 -7.37
N THR A 416 -2.60 5.29 -6.19
CA THR A 416 -2.16 6.28 -5.21
C THR A 416 -1.10 5.71 -4.27
N HIS A 417 -1.16 4.47 -3.85
CA HIS A 417 -0.18 3.90 -2.91
C HIS A 417 1.01 3.24 -3.63
N GLU A 418 0.73 2.40 -4.62
CA GLU A 418 1.74 1.53 -5.26
C GLU A 418 2.51 2.26 -6.35
N ASP A 419 1.80 2.94 -7.24
CA ASP A 419 2.40 3.84 -8.23
C ASP A 419 2.79 5.20 -7.63
N ALA A 420 2.31 5.47 -6.41
CA ALA A 420 2.58 6.69 -5.66
C ALA A 420 2.05 7.96 -6.34
N MET A 421 1.05 7.89 -7.22
CA MET A 421 0.49 9.08 -7.88
C MET A 421 -0.28 9.97 -6.89
N PRO A 422 -0.25 11.31 -7.06
CA PRO A 422 -1.04 12.23 -6.22
C PRO A 422 -2.56 11.95 -6.29
N MET A 423 -3.27 12.20 -5.19
CA MET A 423 -4.72 12.00 -5.06
C MET A 423 -5.51 13.16 -5.70
N HIS A 424 -5.25 13.46 -6.97
CA HIS A 424 -6.01 14.44 -7.74
C HIS A 424 -6.83 13.76 -8.81
N LYS A 425 -8.05 14.25 -9.06
CA LYS A 425 -8.96 13.66 -10.03
C LYS A 425 -8.31 13.52 -11.41
N ASP A 426 -7.79 14.60 -11.97
CA ASP A 426 -7.17 14.61 -13.30
C ASP A 426 -6.01 13.60 -13.41
N ILE A 427 -5.24 13.42 -12.34
CA ILE A 427 -4.16 12.44 -12.27
C ILE A 427 -4.69 11.01 -12.20
N ILE A 428 -5.68 10.73 -11.33
CA ILE A 428 -6.29 9.40 -11.23
C ILE A 428 -6.92 9.02 -12.59
N CYS A 429 -7.68 9.92 -13.20
CA CYS A 429 -8.37 9.67 -14.47
C CYS A 429 -7.38 9.40 -15.61
N SER A 430 -6.34 10.22 -15.74
CA SER A 430 -5.31 10.01 -16.76
C SER A 430 -4.46 8.76 -16.51
N THR A 431 -4.23 8.41 -15.24
CA THR A 431 -3.47 7.20 -14.87
C THR A 431 -4.23 5.91 -15.19
N ILE A 432 -5.55 5.87 -14.98
CA ILE A 432 -6.41 4.73 -15.36
C ILE A 432 -6.30 4.43 -16.85
N LEU A 433 -6.29 5.48 -17.67
CA LEU A 433 -6.23 5.37 -19.13
C LEU A 433 -4.77 5.26 -19.63
N ARG A 434 -3.75 5.36 -18.78
CA ARG A 434 -2.35 5.31 -19.21
C ARG A 434 -2.05 3.99 -19.92
N ASN A 435 -1.39 4.06 -21.08
CA ASN A 435 -0.95 2.85 -21.77
C ASN A 435 0.12 2.14 -20.95
N SER A 436 0.21 0.83 -21.12
CA SER A 436 1.38 0.08 -20.69
C SER A 436 2.60 0.35 -21.58
N GLY A 437 3.72 -0.28 -21.24
CA GLY A 437 4.96 -0.17 -21.98
C GLY A 437 5.83 1.01 -21.57
N ILE A 438 5.47 1.73 -20.50
CA ILE A 438 6.32 2.81 -19.98
C ILE A 438 7.62 2.20 -19.46
N GLU A 439 8.71 2.53 -20.14
CA GLU A 439 10.03 2.06 -19.79
C GLU A 439 10.47 2.64 -18.45
N THR A 440 10.78 1.75 -17.52
CA THR A 440 11.30 2.10 -16.19
C THR A 440 12.70 1.55 -16.06
N VAL A 441 13.64 2.39 -15.64
CA VAL A 441 15.04 2.00 -15.44
C VAL A 441 15.23 1.50 -14.02
N PHE A 442 15.57 0.22 -13.86
CA PHE A 442 15.87 -0.39 -12.58
C PHE A 442 17.38 -0.64 -12.43
N PRO A 443 18.00 -0.27 -11.30
CA PRO A 443 19.31 -0.78 -10.96
C PRO A 443 19.18 -2.26 -10.55
N ARG A 444 19.87 -3.14 -11.27
CA ARG A 444 19.97 -4.58 -10.96
C ARG A 444 21.43 -4.95 -10.71
N LEU A 445 21.67 -6.00 -9.94
CA LEU A 445 22.98 -6.63 -9.87
C LEU A 445 23.06 -7.69 -10.97
N ASP A 446 24.13 -7.68 -11.76
CA ASP A 446 24.43 -8.80 -12.65
C ASP A 446 24.97 -10.00 -11.87
N ALA A 447 25.21 -11.13 -12.55
CA ALA A 447 25.75 -12.34 -11.94
C ALA A 447 27.13 -12.15 -11.26
N LYS A 448 27.82 -11.03 -11.51
CA LYS A 448 29.11 -10.66 -10.94
C LYS A 448 28.98 -9.61 -9.82
N GLY A 449 27.75 -9.26 -9.43
CA GLY A 449 27.47 -8.25 -8.41
C GLY A 449 27.70 -6.81 -8.87
N LYS A 450 27.81 -6.54 -10.18
CA LYS A 450 27.90 -5.17 -10.72
C LYS A 450 26.50 -4.58 -10.89
N ILE A 451 26.31 -3.33 -10.47
CA ILE A 451 25.08 -2.60 -10.74
C ILE A 451 24.99 -2.30 -12.24
N ILE A 452 23.99 -2.88 -12.90
CA ILE A 452 23.58 -2.62 -14.28
C ILE A 452 22.24 -1.88 -14.29
N ARG A 453 21.97 -1.12 -15.36
CA ARG A 453 20.66 -0.52 -15.61
C ARG A 453 19.85 -1.49 -16.48
N SER A 454 18.76 -2.01 -15.95
CA SER A 454 17.78 -2.81 -16.67
C SER A 454 16.62 -1.90 -17.05
N ILE A 455 16.26 -1.84 -18.32
CA ILE A 455 15.04 -1.16 -18.77
C ILE A 455 13.93 -2.20 -18.79
N GLU A 456 12.86 -1.96 -18.06
CA GLU A 456 11.69 -2.83 -18.04
C GLU A 456 10.48 -2.04 -18.54
N LYS A 457 9.75 -2.62 -19.50
CA LYS A 457 8.44 -2.10 -19.90
C LYS A 457 7.45 -2.35 -18.76
N GLY A 458 6.96 -1.28 -18.15
CA GLY A 458 5.95 -1.34 -17.09
C GLY A 458 4.59 -1.79 -17.62
N GLY A 459 3.86 -2.57 -16.82
CA GLY A 459 2.48 -2.94 -17.12
C GLY A 459 1.51 -1.77 -16.98
N SER A 460 0.29 -1.94 -17.48
CA SER A 460 -0.80 -1.00 -17.19
C SER A 460 -1.25 -1.13 -15.73
N ILE A 461 -1.78 -0.05 -15.14
CA ILE A 461 -2.37 -0.09 -13.79
C ILE A 461 -3.48 -1.13 -13.70
N LEU A 462 -4.34 -1.22 -14.73
CA LEU A 462 -5.47 -2.15 -14.70
C LEU A 462 -5.02 -3.61 -14.84
N GLY A 463 -3.90 -3.86 -15.54
CA GLY A 463 -3.22 -5.15 -15.58
C GLY A 463 -2.69 -5.55 -14.20
N PHE A 464 -2.06 -4.62 -13.47
CA PHE A 464 -1.63 -4.84 -12.08
C PHE A 464 -2.82 -5.06 -11.15
N VAL A 465 -3.92 -4.33 -11.30
CA VAL A 465 -5.16 -4.55 -10.53
C VAL A 465 -5.66 -5.98 -10.75
N LYS A 466 -5.85 -6.40 -12.01
CA LYS A 466 -6.24 -7.77 -12.36
C LYS A 466 -5.29 -8.79 -11.75
N TYR A 467 -3.98 -8.55 -11.86
CA TYR A 467 -2.95 -9.40 -11.30
C TYR A 467 -3.16 -9.59 -9.80
N LYS A 468 -3.24 -8.49 -9.05
CA LYS A 468 -3.29 -8.52 -7.59
C LYS A 468 -4.60 -9.09 -7.04
N VAL A 469 -5.72 -8.84 -7.72
CA VAL A 469 -6.99 -9.44 -7.30
C VAL A 469 -7.08 -10.92 -7.64
N ARG A 470 -6.27 -11.49 -8.54
CA ARG A 470 -6.39 -12.91 -8.93
C ARG A 470 -5.24 -13.82 -8.50
N ASN A 471 -4.03 -13.29 -8.38
CA ASN A 471 -2.81 -14.10 -8.35
C ASN A 471 -2.13 -14.11 -6.98
N GLY A 472 -2.92 -13.93 -5.93
CA GLY A 472 -2.45 -14.16 -4.56
C GLY A 472 -1.54 -13.08 -4.00
N PHE A 473 -1.69 -11.85 -4.49
CA PHE A 473 -1.02 -10.69 -3.92
C PHE A 473 -1.60 -10.35 -2.54
N PHE A 474 -2.93 -10.26 -2.44
CA PHE A 474 -3.62 -9.96 -1.17
C PHE A 474 -4.04 -11.20 -0.38
N ASP A 475 -4.07 -12.37 -1.03
CA ASP A 475 -4.61 -13.61 -0.49
C ASP A 475 -3.89 -14.85 -1.06
N SER A 476 -4.28 -16.06 -0.71
CA SER A 476 -3.75 -17.25 -1.39
C SER A 476 -4.49 -17.45 -2.71
N ILE A 477 -3.78 -17.81 -3.79
CA ILE A 477 -4.42 -18.21 -5.07
C ILE A 477 -5.44 -19.33 -4.84
N GLU A 478 -5.14 -20.25 -3.93
CA GLU A 478 -6.02 -21.39 -3.58
C GLU A 478 -7.18 -20.99 -2.66
N MET A 479 -7.03 -19.90 -1.91
CA MET A 479 -8.01 -19.44 -0.93
C MET A 479 -8.15 -17.91 -0.97
N PRO A 480 -8.78 -17.38 -2.04
CA PRO A 480 -8.96 -15.95 -2.16
C PRO A 480 -9.84 -15.41 -1.03
N LEU A 481 -9.44 -14.27 -0.47
CA LEU A 481 -10.15 -13.58 0.59
C LEU A 481 -11.25 -12.70 -0.03
N GLU A 482 -12.49 -13.15 0.08
CA GLU A 482 -13.69 -12.44 -0.41
C GLU A 482 -13.86 -11.00 0.19
N VAL A 483 -13.14 -10.68 1.27
CA VAL A 483 -13.08 -9.33 1.85
C VAL A 483 -12.30 -8.33 0.98
N VAL A 484 -11.32 -8.80 0.20
CA VAL A 484 -10.55 -7.98 -0.75
C VAL A 484 -11.47 -7.55 -1.89
N ALA A 485 -11.94 -8.54 -2.65
CA ALA A 485 -12.98 -8.43 -3.66
C ALA A 485 -13.66 -9.78 -3.79
N LYS A 486 -14.98 -9.80 -3.95
CA LYS A 486 -15.69 -11.07 -4.17
C LYS A 486 -15.28 -11.71 -5.48
N TYR A 487 -15.18 -13.05 -5.52
CA TYR A 487 -14.60 -13.75 -6.68
C TYR A 487 -15.29 -13.39 -8.01
N PHE A 488 -16.61 -13.29 -8.02
CA PHE A 488 -17.42 -12.89 -9.17
C PHE A 488 -16.95 -11.58 -9.84
N TYR A 489 -16.43 -10.62 -9.07
CA TYR A 489 -16.04 -9.30 -9.58
C TYR A 489 -14.56 -9.22 -10.03
N ARG A 490 -13.80 -10.32 -9.95
CA ARG A 490 -12.35 -10.35 -10.26
C ARG A 490 -12.05 -10.63 -11.74
N THR A 491 -13.07 -10.73 -12.59
CA THR A 491 -12.97 -11.00 -14.03
C THR A 491 -12.70 -9.73 -14.83
N ASP A 492 -12.21 -9.87 -16.06
CA ASP A 492 -11.90 -8.72 -16.91
C ASP A 492 -13.09 -7.79 -17.15
N ARG A 493 -14.27 -8.32 -17.50
CA ARG A 493 -15.47 -7.49 -17.76
C ARG A 493 -15.94 -6.74 -16.52
N GLN A 494 -15.89 -7.37 -15.35
CA GLN A 494 -16.26 -6.73 -14.08
C GLN A 494 -15.27 -5.62 -13.68
N ILE A 495 -13.97 -5.81 -13.94
CA ILE A 495 -12.98 -4.76 -13.75
C ILE A 495 -13.24 -3.61 -14.73
N THR A 496 -13.55 -3.89 -16.00
CA THR A 496 -13.95 -2.86 -16.98
C THR A 496 -15.14 -2.04 -16.50
N ILE A 497 -16.20 -2.70 -15.99
CA ILE A 497 -17.37 -2.01 -15.45
C ILE A 497 -17.00 -1.14 -14.23
N ALA A 498 -16.24 -1.68 -13.29
CA ALA A 498 -15.76 -0.92 -12.13
C ALA A 498 -14.96 0.32 -12.56
N THR A 499 -14.13 0.20 -13.59
CA THR A 499 -13.38 1.31 -14.18
C THR A 499 -14.30 2.36 -14.83
N GLN A 500 -15.30 1.94 -15.62
CA GLN A 500 -16.29 2.86 -16.21
C GLN A 500 -17.06 3.62 -15.13
N ILE A 501 -17.49 2.93 -14.07
CA ILE A 501 -18.17 3.53 -12.92
C ILE A 501 -17.27 4.58 -12.26
N LEU A 502 -15.99 4.24 -12.01
CA LEU A 502 -15.03 5.17 -11.40
C LEU A 502 -14.81 6.41 -12.26
N LEU A 503 -14.54 6.23 -13.56
CA LEU A 503 -14.36 7.34 -14.50
C LEU A 503 -15.61 8.21 -14.57
N LYS A 504 -16.80 7.61 -14.62
CA LYS A 504 -18.04 8.37 -14.65
C LYS A 504 -18.28 9.15 -13.36
N LYS A 505 -18.14 8.50 -12.20
CA LYS A 505 -18.50 9.10 -10.91
C LYS A 505 -17.44 10.07 -10.39
N LEU A 506 -16.15 9.78 -10.56
CA LEU A 506 -15.07 10.63 -10.06
C LEU A 506 -14.63 11.67 -11.09
N CYS A 507 -14.51 11.27 -12.36
CA CYS A 507 -13.96 12.13 -13.42
C CYS A 507 -15.04 12.88 -14.21
N GLY A 508 -16.30 12.46 -14.13
CA GLY A 508 -17.36 12.92 -15.02
C GLY A 508 -17.24 12.38 -16.46
N THR A 509 -16.24 11.54 -16.73
CA THR A 509 -15.92 11.00 -18.05
C THR A 509 -16.87 9.87 -18.39
N VAL A 510 -17.64 10.03 -19.47
CA VAL A 510 -18.51 8.97 -20.00
C VAL A 510 -17.68 8.14 -20.97
N VAL A 511 -17.57 6.83 -20.71
CA VAL A 511 -16.83 5.88 -21.55
C VAL A 511 -17.79 4.80 -22.07
N PRO A 512 -18.58 5.07 -23.13
CA PRO A 512 -19.57 4.12 -23.64
C PRO A 512 -18.93 2.83 -24.15
N ASN A 513 -19.68 1.73 -24.07
CA ASN A 513 -19.23 0.45 -24.63
C ASN A 513 -18.87 0.58 -26.12
N GLY A 514 -17.68 0.07 -26.50
CA GLY A 514 -17.15 0.12 -27.86
C GLY A 514 -16.51 1.45 -28.29
N SER A 515 -16.47 2.45 -27.41
CA SER A 515 -15.68 3.68 -27.61
C SER A 515 -14.17 3.39 -27.56
N PRO A 516 -13.31 4.26 -28.12
CA PRO A 516 -11.86 4.08 -28.06
C PRO A 516 -11.31 3.95 -26.63
N ASP A 517 -11.84 4.73 -25.67
CA ASP A 517 -11.43 4.63 -24.27
C ASP A 517 -11.91 3.32 -23.61
N HIS A 518 -13.09 2.81 -23.99
CA HIS A 518 -13.56 1.51 -23.53
C HIS A 518 -12.65 0.39 -24.04
N ASP A 519 -12.30 0.43 -25.32
CA ASP A 519 -11.37 -0.52 -25.92
C ASP A 519 -10.00 -0.46 -25.22
N ARG A 520 -9.52 0.76 -24.92
CA ARG A 520 -8.27 1.00 -24.20
C ARG A 520 -8.29 0.42 -22.79
N ILE A 521 -9.38 0.56 -22.05
CA ILE A 521 -9.56 -0.07 -20.72
C ILE A 521 -9.42 -1.58 -20.83
N MET A 522 -10.11 -2.21 -21.79
CA MET A 522 -10.05 -3.65 -22.01
C MET A 522 -8.64 -4.13 -22.39
N ILE A 523 -7.95 -3.38 -23.26
CA ILE A 523 -6.57 -3.67 -23.64
C ILE A 523 -5.64 -3.55 -22.42
N ASN A 524 -5.79 -2.51 -21.61
CA ASN A 524 -4.99 -2.29 -20.41
C ASN A 524 -5.18 -3.42 -19.38
N ILE A 525 -6.42 -3.85 -19.12
CA ILE A 525 -6.71 -4.96 -18.18
C ILE A 525 -6.05 -6.28 -18.62
N THR A 526 -6.02 -6.51 -19.92
CA THR A 526 -5.53 -7.77 -20.50
C THR A 526 -4.05 -7.73 -20.85
N ASP A 527 -3.40 -6.58 -20.67
CA ASP A 527 -1.97 -6.42 -20.85
C ASP A 527 -1.18 -7.25 -19.83
N LYS A 528 -0.26 -8.05 -20.34
CA LYS A 528 0.60 -8.95 -19.57
C LYS A 528 2.01 -8.39 -19.38
N SER A 529 2.31 -7.24 -20.00
CA SER A 529 3.62 -6.60 -19.90
C SER A 529 3.98 -6.30 -18.43
N GLY A 530 5.18 -6.66 -18.00
CA GLY A 530 5.68 -6.36 -16.66
C GLY A 530 5.05 -7.14 -15.49
N LEU A 531 4.12 -8.07 -15.74
CA LEU A 531 3.52 -8.93 -14.71
C LEU A 531 4.36 -10.21 -14.50
N ASN A 532 4.54 -10.66 -13.25
CA ASN A 532 5.31 -11.88 -12.92
C ASN A 532 4.37 -13.01 -12.57
N LEU A 533 3.84 -13.72 -13.56
CA LEU A 533 2.88 -14.77 -13.29
C LEU A 533 3.53 -16.15 -13.28
N PRO A 534 3.57 -16.85 -12.14
CA PRO A 534 3.22 -18.26 -12.13
C PRO A 534 1.69 -18.34 -12.07
N VAL A 535 0.98 -18.18 -13.19
CA VAL A 535 -0.46 -18.47 -13.18
C VAL A 535 -0.60 -19.97 -12.97
N ASN A 536 -0.96 -20.40 -11.77
CA ASN A 536 -1.58 -21.70 -11.62
C ASN A 536 -3.03 -21.57 -12.13
N LEU A 537 -3.19 -21.46 -13.46
CA LEU A 537 -4.49 -21.34 -14.14
C LEU A 537 -5.44 -22.42 -13.62
N GLY A 538 -4.92 -23.62 -13.35
CA GLY A 538 -5.68 -24.75 -12.82
C GLY A 538 -6.41 -24.46 -11.51
N VAL A 539 -5.91 -23.59 -10.64
CA VAL A 539 -6.59 -23.24 -9.38
C VAL A 539 -7.76 -22.30 -9.66
N VAL A 540 -7.54 -21.26 -10.46
CA VAL A 540 -8.57 -20.27 -10.83
C VAL A 540 -9.69 -20.95 -11.61
N GLU A 541 -9.32 -21.80 -12.57
CA GLU A 541 -10.24 -22.63 -13.36
C GLU A 541 -11.03 -23.59 -12.47
N GLN A 542 -10.37 -24.28 -11.53
CA GLN A 542 -11.04 -25.24 -10.66
C GLN A 542 -12.26 -24.63 -9.98
N TYR A 543 -12.14 -23.46 -9.35
CA TYR A 543 -13.18 -22.98 -8.44
C TYR A 543 -14.33 -22.23 -9.09
N ALA A 544 -14.19 -21.72 -10.32
CA ALA A 544 -15.21 -20.86 -10.92
C ALA A 544 -15.17 -20.75 -12.45
N MET A 545 -14.87 -21.85 -13.18
CA MET A 545 -14.96 -21.87 -14.66
C MET A 545 -16.21 -21.18 -15.20
N GLU A 546 -17.39 -21.45 -14.61
CA GLU A 546 -18.67 -20.90 -15.05
C GLU A 546 -18.72 -19.36 -15.00
N VAL A 547 -17.99 -18.74 -14.07
CA VAL A 547 -17.89 -17.27 -13.97
C VAL A 547 -16.91 -16.76 -15.01
N LEU A 548 -15.74 -17.40 -15.13
CA LEU A 548 -14.67 -16.97 -16.03
C LEU A 548 -15.08 -17.08 -17.50
N SER A 549 -15.81 -18.13 -17.85
CA SER A 549 -16.29 -18.36 -19.22
C SER A 549 -17.62 -17.68 -19.51
N ASN A 550 -18.19 -16.93 -18.56
CA ASN A 550 -19.47 -16.27 -18.77
C ASN A 550 -19.31 -15.15 -19.83
N PRO A 551 -20.08 -15.14 -20.92
CA PRO A 551 -19.90 -14.15 -21.97
C PRO A 551 -20.24 -12.72 -21.54
N LEU A 552 -21.08 -12.54 -20.50
CA LEU A 552 -21.51 -11.23 -20.00
C LEU A 552 -20.58 -10.70 -18.91
N TYR A 553 -20.10 -11.60 -18.05
CA TYR A 553 -19.43 -11.23 -16.81
C TYR A 553 -18.03 -11.80 -16.65
N GLY A 554 -17.60 -12.67 -17.56
CA GLY A 554 -16.34 -13.39 -17.46
C GLY A 554 -15.13 -12.64 -18.00
N ASP A 555 -14.08 -13.40 -18.31
CA ASP A 555 -12.87 -12.88 -18.91
C ASP A 555 -13.07 -12.54 -20.39
N ILE A 556 -12.28 -11.59 -20.89
CA ILE A 556 -12.33 -11.19 -22.29
C ILE A 556 -11.45 -12.18 -23.08
N PRO A 557 -11.98 -12.88 -24.10
CA PRO A 557 -11.18 -13.78 -24.93
C PRO A 557 -10.03 -13.01 -25.61
N GLU A 558 -8.83 -13.60 -25.69
CA GLU A 558 -7.68 -12.93 -26.33
C GLU A 558 -7.98 -12.53 -27.79
N THR A 559 -8.79 -13.31 -28.52
CA THR A 559 -9.23 -12.97 -29.87
C THR A 559 -10.05 -11.68 -29.93
N GLU A 560 -10.87 -11.39 -28.90
CA GLU A 560 -11.62 -10.14 -28.80
C GLU A 560 -10.65 -8.98 -28.53
N VAL A 561 -9.68 -9.16 -27.63
CA VAL A 561 -8.64 -8.16 -27.33
C VAL A 561 -7.80 -7.84 -28.57
N ASP A 562 -7.41 -8.85 -29.36
CA ASP A 562 -6.60 -8.64 -30.56
C ASP A 562 -7.34 -7.86 -31.64
N ILE A 563 -8.66 -8.06 -31.77
CA ILE A 563 -9.52 -7.23 -32.63
C ILE A 563 -9.49 -5.78 -32.14
N LEU A 564 -9.62 -5.55 -30.83
CA LEU A 564 -9.56 -4.21 -30.24
C LEU A 564 -8.19 -3.55 -30.45
N ARG A 565 -7.08 -4.28 -30.27
CA ARG A 565 -5.72 -3.78 -30.53
C ARG A 565 -5.56 -3.35 -31.97
N LYS A 566 -5.94 -4.22 -32.92
CA LYS A 566 -5.89 -3.93 -34.36
C LYS A 566 -6.74 -2.71 -34.72
N LYS A 567 -7.96 -2.62 -34.15
CA LYS A 567 -8.85 -1.46 -34.32
C LYS A 567 -8.20 -0.15 -33.85
N ASN A 568 -7.41 -0.20 -32.77
CA ASN A 568 -6.75 0.97 -32.17
C ASN A 568 -5.29 1.17 -32.65
N GLY A 569 -4.83 0.45 -33.68
CA GLY A 569 -3.47 0.59 -34.21
C GLY A 569 -2.36 0.12 -33.27
N ILE A 570 -2.68 -0.67 -32.25
CA ILE A 570 -1.70 -1.22 -31.31
C ILE A 570 -1.17 -2.53 -31.91
N MET A 571 0.04 -2.46 -32.46
CA MET A 571 0.69 -3.56 -33.19
C MET A 571 1.55 -4.47 -32.30
N GLU A 572 1.89 -4.03 -31.08
CA GLU A 572 2.67 -4.85 -30.15
C GLU A 572 1.78 -5.99 -29.63
N SER A 573 2.19 -7.24 -29.93
CA SER A 573 1.60 -8.43 -29.30
C SER A 573 1.87 -8.39 -27.79
N ASN A 574 0.92 -8.93 -27.03
CA ASN A 574 0.88 -9.07 -25.57
C ASN A 574 2.02 -9.99 -25.05
N LEU A 575 3.27 -9.65 -25.34
CA LEU A 575 4.42 -10.48 -25.01
C LEU A 575 4.74 -10.30 -23.54
N PHE A 576 4.65 -11.40 -22.83
CA PHE A 576 5.33 -11.59 -21.57
C PHE A 576 6.84 -11.46 -21.86
N THR A 577 7.41 -10.27 -21.67
CA THR A 577 8.80 -9.99 -22.05
C THR A 577 9.83 -10.46 -21.02
N GLY A 578 9.39 -10.98 -19.88
CA GLY A 578 10.32 -11.37 -18.82
C GLY A 578 9.93 -12.65 -18.12
N GLU A 579 10.76 -13.68 -18.26
CA GLU A 579 11.07 -14.52 -17.11
C GLU A 579 11.70 -13.60 -16.06
N ARG A 580 10.90 -12.97 -15.17
CA ARG A 580 11.48 -12.62 -13.88
C ARG A 580 11.91 -13.93 -13.22
N PRO A 581 13.00 -13.95 -12.43
CA PRO A 581 13.35 -15.12 -11.65
C PRO A 581 12.07 -15.62 -11.01
N LYS A 582 11.79 -16.94 -11.13
CA LYS A 582 10.74 -17.56 -10.31
C LYS A 582 10.89 -16.92 -8.95
N PRO A 583 9.82 -16.32 -8.38
CA PRO A 583 9.94 -15.74 -7.07
C PRO A 583 10.68 -16.80 -6.23
N ILE A 584 11.72 -16.39 -5.49
CA ILE A 584 12.39 -17.29 -4.53
C ILE A 584 11.38 -17.47 -3.38
N THR A 585 10.17 -17.84 -3.72
CA THR A 585 9.17 -18.26 -2.80
C THR A 585 9.46 -19.73 -2.65
N GLU A 586 10.15 -20.00 -1.56
CA GLU A 586 9.96 -21.24 -0.83
C GLU A 586 8.48 -21.64 -0.79
N GLN A 587 7.47 -20.76 -0.96
CA GLN A 587 6.04 -21.08 -1.05
C GLN A 587 5.68 -22.26 -1.96
N GLY A 588 6.30 -22.45 -3.13
CA GLY A 588 6.05 -23.65 -3.94
C GLY A 588 6.40 -24.91 -3.16
N ASN A 589 7.59 -24.92 -2.57
CA ASN A 589 8.11 -26.01 -1.73
C ASN A 589 7.50 -26.03 -0.32
N LEU A 590 7.02 -24.91 0.22
CA LEU A 590 6.52 -24.74 1.59
C LEU A 590 5.05 -25.11 1.65
N LEU A 591 4.24 -24.76 0.63
CA LEU A 591 2.88 -25.27 0.48
C LEU A 591 2.90 -26.77 0.13
N GLU A 592 3.87 -27.25 -0.66
CA GLU A 592 4.09 -28.71 -0.82
C GLU A 592 4.52 -29.40 0.48
N LYS A 593 5.43 -28.80 1.26
CA LYS A 593 5.87 -29.38 2.55
C LYS A 593 4.81 -29.29 3.64
N LEU A 594 4.04 -28.21 3.71
CA LEU A 594 2.95 -28.02 4.68
C LEU A 594 1.68 -28.79 4.27
N GLY A 595 1.42 -28.95 2.98
CA GLY A 595 0.31 -29.75 2.45
C GLY A 595 0.61 -31.26 2.39
N GLY A 596 1.88 -31.65 2.30
CA GLY A 596 2.33 -33.04 2.16
C GLY A 596 2.44 -33.82 3.47
N ALA A 597 2.55 -33.15 4.63
CA ALA A 597 2.80 -33.83 5.91
C ALA A 597 1.56 -34.49 6.56
N GLY A 598 0.34 -34.34 5.99
CA GLY A 598 -0.90 -34.67 6.73
C GLY A 598 -1.84 -35.72 6.13
N ARG A 599 -1.75 -36.07 4.85
CA ARG A 599 -2.69 -37.05 4.24
C ARG A 599 -2.18 -38.48 4.35
N ARG A 600 -1.98 -38.97 5.57
CA ARG A 600 -2.16 -40.40 5.84
C ARG A 600 -3.64 -40.68 5.68
N THR A 601 -4.02 -41.18 4.51
CA THR A 601 -5.30 -41.85 4.29
C THR A 601 -5.51 -42.86 5.41
N ARG A 602 -6.41 -42.55 6.35
CA ARG A 602 -6.94 -43.51 7.30
C ARG A 602 -7.61 -44.58 6.46
N LYS A 603 -6.93 -45.71 6.21
CA LYS A 603 -7.55 -46.95 5.72
C LYS A 603 -8.67 -47.28 6.70
N ARG A 604 -9.89 -46.95 6.33
CA ARG A 604 -11.11 -47.36 7.02
C ARG A 604 -11.11 -48.88 6.98
N ARG A 605 -10.84 -49.54 8.11
CA ARG A 605 -11.09 -50.97 8.30
C ARG A 605 -12.60 -51.18 8.06
N GLN A 606 -12.96 -51.72 6.91
CA GLN A 606 -14.28 -52.31 6.73
C GLN A 606 -14.40 -53.46 7.73
N LYS A 607 -15.29 -53.32 8.71
CA LYS A 607 -15.81 -54.46 9.46
C LYS A 607 -16.60 -55.31 8.46
N LYS A 608 -16.11 -56.52 8.17
CA LYS A 608 -16.96 -57.60 7.67
C LYS A 608 -18.03 -57.86 8.74
N ILE A 609 -19.28 -57.62 8.40
CA ILE A 609 -20.43 -58.16 9.12
C ILE A 609 -20.69 -59.53 8.49
N MET A 610 -20.62 -60.58 9.30
CA MET A 610 -21.34 -61.84 9.08
C MET A 610 -22.76 -61.68 9.61
#